data_AF-A0A438JX86-F1
#
_entry.id   AF-A0A438JX86-F1
#
_cell.length_a   1.000
_cell.length_b   1.000
_cell.length_c   1.000
_cell.angle_alpha   90.00
_cell.angle_beta   90.00
_cell.angle_gamma   90.00
#
_symmetry.space_group_name_H-M   'P 1'
#
loop_
_entity.id
_entity.type
_entity.pdbx_description
1 polymer ?
#
loop_
_entity_poly.entity_id
_entity_poly.type
_entity_poly.pdbx_seq_one_letter_code
_entity_poly.pdbx_strand_id
1 'polypeptide(L)'
;MLLNPTVEYLLNCKIGTSPIICNNNLLAVRLETIKVVGDELGVLPRMDSVFTLLALERLVGFLGNLGRRNLRKDKYDIIIYDGINTEETLRMIGVTSRARLCLKYLHNMAERTDIGRLVGPSLLRLVDEAMSLSIRGSNLNGKMSSEIWDILEHAFERGSSAFREPHEFGYYLVVEPNNPALVSSALRYWGCAIQAGA
;
A
#
# COMPACT_ATOMS: atom_id res chain seq x y z
N MET A 1 -3.60 16.26 9.57
CA MET A 1 -4.38 16.97 8.54
C MET A 1 -3.79 18.36 8.41
N LEU A 2 -2.77 18.52 7.57
CA LEU A 2 -2.18 19.83 7.28
C LEU A 2 -2.25 20.00 5.77
N LEU A 3 -2.96 21.04 5.32
CA LEU A 3 -2.82 21.56 3.96
C LEU A 3 -1.31 21.74 3.71
N ASN A 4 -0.80 21.21 2.61
CA ASN A 4 0.45 21.71 2.05
C ASN A 4 0.08 22.69 0.94
N PRO A 5 -0.25 23.97 1.26
CA PRO A 5 -0.65 24.97 0.27
C PRO A 5 0.43 25.20 -0.80
N THR A 6 1.67 24.80 -0.49
CA THR A 6 2.82 24.83 -1.39
C THR A 6 2.56 24.04 -2.68
N VAL A 7 1.96 22.86 -2.63
CA VAL A 7 1.79 22.03 -3.84
C VAL A 7 0.72 22.59 -4.77
N GLU A 8 -0.40 23.07 -4.20
CA GLU A 8 -1.48 23.71 -5.00
C GLU A 8 -1.00 25.03 -5.60
N TYR A 9 -0.16 25.77 -4.86
CA TYR A 9 0.50 26.98 -5.36
C TYR A 9 1.50 26.67 -6.49
N LEU A 10 2.36 25.66 -6.31
CA LEU A 10 3.35 25.26 -7.33
C LEU A 10 2.69 24.73 -8.61
N LEU A 11 1.60 23.98 -8.49
CA LEU A 11 0.87 23.42 -9.62
C LEU A 11 -0.20 24.36 -10.19
N ASN A 12 -0.43 25.50 -9.53
CA ASN A 12 -1.52 26.44 -9.84
C ASN A 12 -2.87 25.72 -10.05
N CYS A 13 -3.13 24.70 -9.23
CA CYS A 13 -4.29 23.83 -9.37
C CYS A 13 -4.79 23.41 -7.99
N LYS A 14 -6.11 23.47 -7.78
CA LYS A 14 -6.74 22.97 -6.57
C LYS A 14 -6.82 21.45 -6.62
N ILE A 15 -6.24 20.76 -5.65
CA ILE A 15 -6.14 19.30 -5.65
C ILE A 15 -7.17 18.72 -4.69
N GLY A 16 -8.04 17.86 -5.22
CA GLY A 16 -9.06 17.14 -4.47
C GLY A 16 -8.71 15.66 -4.26
N THR A 17 -9.64 14.93 -3.64
CA THR A 17 -9.55 13.48 -3.40
C THR A 17 -9.84 12.61 -4.62
N SER A 18 -10.18 13.23 -5.75
CA SER A 18 -10.36 12.58 -7.06
C SER A 18 -9.31 13.13 -8.05
N PRO A 19 -8.90 12.37 -9.07
CA PRO A 19 -7.94 12.85 -10.07
C PRO A 19 -8.45 14.09 -10.81
N ILE A 20 -7.69 15.19 -10.74
CA ILE A 20 -7.97 16.46 -11.41
C ILE A 20 -6.88 16.74 -12.44
N ILE A 21 -7.28 17.22 -13.62
CA ILE A 21 -6.35 17.60 -14.69
C ILE A 21 -5.73 18.95 -14.31
N CYS A 22 -4.42 18.96 -14.06
CA CYS A 22 -3.67 20.18 -13.79
C CYS A 22 -3.13 20.83 -15.07
N ASN A 23 -2.73 20.00 -16.04
CA ASN A 23 -2.23 20.42 -17.35
C ASN A 23 -2.38 19.28 -18.36
N ASN A 24 -2.02 19.50 -19.63
CA ASN A 24 -1.92 18.46 -20.64
C ASN A 24 -1.01 17.33 -20.13
N ASN A 25 -1.56 16.12 -20.05
CA ASN A 25 -0.90 14.90 -19.55
C ASN A 25 -0.50 14.91 -18.06
N LEU A 26 -0.97 15.89 -17.26
CA LEU A 26 -0.72 15.93 -15.83
C LEU A 26 -2.04 15.87 -15.04
N LEU A 27 -2.17 14.81 -14.23
CA LEU A 27 -3.28 14.58 -13.33
C LEU A 27 -2.75 14.54 -11.89
N ALA A 28 -3.40 15.23 -10.97
CA ALA A 28 -3.06 15.21 -9.55
C ALA A 28 -4.23 14.71 -8.71
N VAL A 29 -3.92 13.97 -7.64
CA VAL A 29 -4.90 13.50 -6.67
C VAL A 29 -4.30 13.57 -5.27
N ARG A 30 -5.09 14.01 -4.30
CA ARG A 30 -4.74 13.98 -2.88
C ARG A 30 -5.20 12.66 -2.29
N LEU A 31 -4.26 11.86 -1.80
CA LEU A 31 -4.59 10.67 -1.03
C LEU A 31 -4.93 11.07 0.40
N GLU A 32 -6.21 10.98 0.75
CA GLU A 32 -6.66 11.10 2.13
C GLU A 32 -6.88 9.69 2.69
N THR A 33 -6.00 9.24 3.57
CA THR A 33 -6.22 8.01 4.32
C THR A 33 -7.25 8.30 5.40
N ILE A 34 -8.41 7.64 5.31
CA ILE A 34 -9.41 7.69 6.37
C ILE A 34 -8.74 7.13 7.62
N LYS A 35 -8.50 7.99 8.62
CA LYS A 35 -8.18 7.51 9.96
C LYS A 35 -9.41 6.77 10.43
N VAL A 36 -9.38 5.44 10.38
CA VAL A 36 -10.47 4.60 10.85
C VAL A 36 -10.57 4.79 12.35
N VAL A 37 -11.41 5.74 12.77
CA VAL A 37 -12.01 5.79 14.10
C VAL A 37 -13.32 5.03 13.92
N GLY A 38 -13.26 3.70 14.05
CA GLY A 38 -14.48 2.92 14.24
C GLY A 38 -14.86 3.03 15.71
N ASP A 39 -16.13 3.26 16.02
CA ASP A 39 -16.64 3.40 17.39
C ASP A 39 -16.36 2.17 18.29
N GLU A 40 -15.88 1.05 17.73
CA GLU A 40 -15.52 -0.19 18.45
C GLU A 40 -14.15 -0.77 18.08
N LEU A 41 -13.48 -0.24 17.05
CA LEU A 41 -12.15 -0.68 16.63
C LEU A 41 -11.17 0.43 16.98
N GLY A 42 -10.52 0.26 18.14
CA GLY A 42 -9.54 1.21 18.67
C GLY A 42 -8.55 1.65 17.60
N VAL A 43 -8.13 2.92 17.65
CA VAL A 43 -7.18 3.51 16.72
C VAL A 43 -5.92 2.64 16.68
N LEU A 44 -5.81 1.78 15.67
CA LEU A 44 -4.64 0.93 15.47
C LEU A 44 -3.51 1.85 15.03
N PRO A 45 -2.50 2.12 15.89
CA PRO A 45 -1.39 2.94 15.48
C PRO A 45 -0.67 2.23 14.33
N ARG A 46 -0.12 3.01 13.38
CA ARG A 46 0.81 2.51 12.35
C ARG A 46 0.17 1.71 11.21
N MET A 47 -1.09 1.99 10.86
CA MET A 47 -1.75 1.43 9.67
C MET A 47 -1.72 2.35 8.43
N ASP A 48 -1.21 3.58 8.56
CA ASP A 48 -1.29 4.59 7.51
C ASP A 48 -0.60 4.14 6.21
N SER A 49 0.53 3.43 6.29
CA SER A 49 1.24 2.81 5.16
C SER A 49 0.44 1.72 4.47
N VAL A 50 -0.34 0.93 5.22
CA VAL A 50 -1.25 -0.08 4.64
C VAL A 50 -2.36 0.62 3.86
N PHE A 51 -2.98 1.65 4.44
CA PHE A 51 -4.01 2.43 3.75
C PHE A 51 -3.46 3.17 2.52
N THR A 52 -2.25 3.71 2.61
CA THR A 52 -1.57 4.35 1.48
C THR A 52 -1.29 3.35 0.37
N LEU A 53 -0.77 2.16 0.71
CA LEU A 53 -0.57 1.08 -0.25
C LEU A 53 -1.88 0.71 -0.95
N LEU A 54 -2.95 0.53 -0.19
CA LEU A 54 -4.28 0.20 -0.72
C LEU A 54 -4.84 1.31 -1.61
N ALA A 55 -4.57 2.57 -1.29
CA ALA A 55 -4.97 3.70 -2.11
C ALA A 55 -4.18 3.76 -3.43
N LEU A 56 -2.86 3.50 -3.39
CA LEU A 56 -2.02 3.36 -4.58
C LEU A 56 -2.43 2.16 -5.43
N GLU A 57 -2.76 1.03 -4.80
CA GLU A 57 -3.23 -0.17 -5.49
C GLU A 57 -4.50 0.11 -6.30
N ARG A 58 -5.43 0.90 -5.77
CA ARG A 58 -6.63 1.32 -6.52
C ARG A 58 -6.33 2.15 -7.77
N LEU A 59 -5.17 2.81 -7.81
CA LEU A 59 -4.74 3.63 -8.95
C LEU A 59 -3.88 2.85 -9.94
N VAL A 60 -3.00 1.97 -9.44
CA VAL A 60 -1.95 1.30 -10.22
C VAL A 60 -2.29 -0.16 -10.54
N GLY A 61 -2.91 -0.89 -9.61
CA GLY A 61 -3.29 -2.29 -9.77
C GLY A 61 -2.12 -3.30 -9.78
N PHE A 62 -1.10 -3.08 -8.95
CA PHE A 62 0.10 -3.93 -8.90
C PHE A 62 -0.07 -5.20 -8.05
N LEU A 63 -0.97 -5.25 -7.06
CA LEU A 63 -1.32 -6.48 -6.31
C LEU A 63 -2.18 -7.47 -7.13
N GLY A 64 -2.57 -7.12 -8.36
CA GLY A 64 -3.23 -8.03 -9.30
C GLY A 64 -4.76 -8.03 -9.18
N ASN A 65 -5.40 -9.20 -9.39
CA ASN A 65 -6.86 -9.31 -9.52
C ASN A 65 -7.66 -9.12 -8.21
N LEU A 66 -7.02 -8.72 -7.10
CA LEU A 66 -7.68 -8.52 -5.81
C LEU A 66 -8.72 -7.38 -5.86
N GLY A 67 -8.61 -6.47 -6.82
CA GLY A 67 -9.55 -5.38 -7.00
C GLY A 67 -9.77 -5.03 -8.47
N ARG A 68 -10.50 -5.86 -9.22
CA ARG A 68 -10.91 -5.46 -10.58
C ARG A 68 -12.01 -4.40 -10.52
N ARG A 69 -11.61 -3.13 -10.35
CA ARG A 69 -12.39 -1.97 -10.78
C ARG A 69 -11.49 -1.04 -11.60
N ASN A 70 -11.50 -1.26 -12.92
CA ASN A 70 -11.64 -0.28 -14.02
C ASN A 70 -11.10 1.16 -13.90
N LEU A 71 -10.13 1.51 -13.06
CA LEU A 71 -9.23 2.62 -13.39
C LEU A 71 -8.11 2.03 -14.23
N ARG A 72 -8.34 2.14 -15.54
CA ARG A 72 -7.51 1.60 -16.63
C ARG A 72 -6.03 1.65 -16.29
N LYS A 73 -5.41 0.47 -16.25
CA LYS A 73 -3.96 0.26 -16.30
C LYS A 73 -3.29 1.06 -17.45
N ASP A 74 -4.08 1.46 -18.45
CA ASP A 74 -3.67 2.17 -19.66
C ASP A 74 -3.88 3.70 -19.62
N LYS A 75 -4.14 4.30 -18.45
CA LYS A 75 -4.39 5.76 -18.37
C LYS A 75 -3.15 6.59 -18.07
N TYR A 76 -2.15 6.02 -17.40
CA TYR A 76 -0.99 6.76 -16.90
C TYR A 76 0.29 6.01 -17.22
N ASP A 77 1.26 6.71 -17.79
CA ASP A 77 2.59 6.14 -18.05
C ASP A 77 3.47 6.17 -16.79
N ILE A 78 3.34 7.22 -15.97
CA ILE A 78 4.16 7.46 -14.78
C ILE A 78 3.26 7.97 -13.66
N ILE A 79 3.45 7.43 -12.45
CA ILE A 79 2.80 7.88 -11.23
C ILE A 79 3.88 8.33 -10.25
N ILE A 80 3.82 9.60 -9.85
CA ILE A 80 4.73 10.18 -8.87
C ILE A 80 3.99 10.22 -7.53
N TYR A 81 4.52 9.47 -6.56
CA TYR A 81 4.01 9.47 -5.19
C TYR A 81 4.89 10.38 -4.32
N ASP A 82 4.31 11.48 -3.85
CA ASP A 82 4.94 12.36 -2.86
C ASP A 82 4.49 11.94 -1.45
N GLY A 83 5.40 11.26 -0.74
CA GLY A 83 5.11 10.65 0.54
C GLY A 83 5.08 11.64 1.70
N ILE A 84 4.25 11.36 2.71
CA ILE A 84 4.13 12.21 3.92
C ILE A 84 5.44 12.25 4.71
N ASN A 85 6.12 11.11 4.83
CA ASN A 85 7.42 11.01 5.48
C ASN A 85 8.20 9.77 4.98
N THR A 86 9.53 9.82 5.14
CA THR A 86 10.43 8.75 4.69
C THR A 86 10.19 7.42 5.41
N GLU A 87 9.89 7.45 6.70
CA GLU A 87 9.70 6.22 7.49
C GLU A 87 8.44 5.45 7.06
N GLU A 88 7.35 6.16 6.79
CA GLU A 88 6.07 5.59 6.34
C GLU A 88 6.20 5.05 4.91
N THR A 89 6.97 5.73 4.07
CA THR A 89 7.32 5.24 2.73
C THR A 89 8.14 3.94 2.82
N LEU A 90 9.13 3.87 3.71
CA LEU A 90 9.90 2.64 3.95
C LEU A 90 9.03 1.50 4.50
N ARG A 91 8.09 1.81 5.41
CA ARG A 91 7.12 0.83 5.91
C ARG A 91 6.22 0.32 4.80
N MET A 92 5.77 1.20 3.91
CA MET A 92 4.94 0.85 2.75
C MET A 92 5.68 -0.09 1.78
N ILE A 93 6.95 0.18 1.47
CA ILE A 93 7.78 -0.72 0.63
C ILE A 93 7.86 -2.12 1.24
N GLY A 94 8.09 -2.20 2.55
CA GLY A 94 8.22 -3.47 3.26
C GLY A 94 6.90 -4.12 3.70
N VAL A 95 5.73 -3.51 3.44
CA VAL A 95 4.47 -3.96 4.05
C VAL A 95 3.99 -5.27 3.42
N THR A 96 4.16 -5.44 2.11
CA THR A 96 3.72 -6.63 1.37
C THR A 96 4.56 -7.85 1.73
N SER A 97 5.88 -7.69 1.85
CA SER A 97 6.79 -8.77 2.26
C SER A 97 6.53 -9.23 3.70
N ARG A 98 6.26 -8.28 4.61
CA ARG A 98 5.86 -8.57 6.01
C ARG A 98 4.49 -9.22 6.09
N ALA A 99 3.51 -8.74 5.33
CA ALA A 99 2.18 -9.32 5.27
C ALA A 99 2.21 -10.75 4.73
N ARG A 100 3.02 -11.02 3.69
CA ARG A 100 3.24 -12.37 3.17
C ARG A 100 3.80 -13.32 4.22
N LEU A 101 4.81 -12.87 4.99
CA LEU A 101 5.38 -13.67 6.07
C LEU A 101 4.31 -13.97 7.15
N CYS A 102 3.55 -12.96 7.56
CA CYS A 102 2.45 -13.12 8.52
C CYS A 102 1.41 -14.13 8.01
N LEU A 103 1.01 -14.02 6.74
CA LEU A 103 0.07 -14.92 6.08
C LEU A 103 0.59 -16.37 6.11
N LYS A 104 1.86 -16.61 5.81
CA LYS A 104 2.49 -17.95 5.89
C LYS A 104 2.46 -18.52 7.30
N TYR A 105 2.74 -17.69 8.31
CA TYR A 105 2.63 -18.14 9.70
C TYR A 105 1.19 -18.48 10.08
N LEU A 106 0.22 -17.66 9.70
CA LEU A 106 -1.20 -17.91 9.97
C LEU A 106 -1.70 -19.17 9.27
N HIS A 107 -1.35 -19.37 8.00
CA HIS A 107 -1.69 -20.57 7.24
C HIS A 107 -1.14 -21.83 7.91
N ASN A 108 0.15 -21.83 8.23
CA ASN A 108 0.79 -22.97 8.91
C ASN A 108 0.16 -23.24 10.28
N MET A 109 -0.21 -22.21 11.04
CA MET A 109 -0.90 -22.38 12.32
C MET A 109 -2.30 -22.93 12.11
N ALA A 110 -3.03 -22.46 11.10
CA ALA A 110 -4.36 -22.93 10.76
C ALA A 110 -4.36 -24.41 10.35
N GLU A 111 -3.34 -24.89 9.65
CA GLU A 111 -3.24 -26.30 9.24
C GLU A 111 -2.75 -27.22 10.36
N ARG A 112 -1.78 -26.75 11.15
CA ARG A 112 -1.01 -27.63 12.06
C ARG A 112 -1.52 -27.63 13.50
N THR A 113 -2.47 -26.78 13.86
CA THR A 113 -2.98 -26.67 15.24
C THR A 113 -4.50 -26.86 15.31
N ASP A 114 -4.99 -27.56 16.34
CA ASP A 114 -6.43 -27.80 16.51
C ASP A 114 -7.22 -26.50 16.72
N ILE A 115 -6.63 -25.53 17.44
CA ILE A 115 -7.20 -24.19 17.60
C ILE A 115 -7.19 -23.44 16.27
N GLY A 116 -6.10 -23.52 15.50
CA GLY A 116 -6.00 -22.89 14.19
C GLY A 116 -7.00 -23.43 13.17
N ARG A 117 -7.29 -24.74 13.19
CA ARG A 117 -8.36 -25.33 12.37
C ARG A 117 -9.75 -24.84 12.78
N LEU A 118 -9.93 -24.54 14.07
CA LEU A 118 -11.18 -24.02 14.62
C LEU A 118 -11.40 -22.53 14.30
N VAL A 119 -10.36 -21.69 14.44
CA VAL A 119 -10.48 -20.22 14.32
C VAL A 119 -10.03 -19.65 12.98
N GLY A 120 -9.29 -20.44 12.18
CA GLY A 120 -8.76 -20.05 10.88
C GLY A 120 -9.81 -19.47 9.92
N PRO A 121 -10.96 -20.13 9.72
CA PRO A 121 -12.02 -19.60 8.85
C PRO A 121 -12.55 -18.23 9.30
N SER A 122 -12.65 -17.99 10.60
CA SER A 122 -13.12 -16.71 11.15
C SER A 122 -12.10 -15.58 10.97
N LEU A 123 -10.81 -15.87 11.15
CA LEU A 123 -9.72 -14.92 10.89
C LEU A 123 -9.65 -14.54 9.41
N LEU A 124 -9.79 -15.52 8.52
CA LEU A 124 -9.84 -15.27 7.08
C LEU A 124 -11.00 -14.39 6.67
N ARG A 125 -12.20 -14.63 7.23
CA ARG A 125 -13.35 -13.77 6.97
C ARG A 125 -13.14 -12.34 7.44
N LEU A 126 -12.46 -12.13 8.57
CA LEU A 126 -12.12 -10.79 9.05
C LEU A 126 -11.15 -10.08 8.10
N VAL A 127 -10.10 -10.79 7.65
CA VAL A 127 -9.10 -10.25 6.72
C VAL A 127 -9.74 -9.97 5.36
N ASP A 128 -10.59 -10.87 4.88
CA ASP A 128 -11.39 -10.70 3.66
C ASP A 128 -12.30 -9.47 3.76
N GLU A 129 -13.08 -9.33 4.83
CA GLU A 129 -13.97 -8.19 5.04
C GLU A 129 -13.17 -6.87 5.11
N ALA A 130 -12.05 -6.84 5.84
CA ALA A 130 -11.20 -5.65 5.91
C ALA A 130 -10.59 -5.27 4.55
N MET A 131 -10.16 -6.27 3.76
CA MET A 131 -9.66 -6.04 2.42
C MET A 131 -10.76 -5.68 1.43
N SER A 132 -11.95 -6.27 1.51
CA SER A 132 -13.07 -5.98 0.62
C SER A 132 -13.70 -4.60 0.90
N LEU A 133 -13.72 -4.17 2.16
CA LEU A 133 -14.11 -2.81 2.57
C LEU A 133 -13.11 -1.77 2.05
N SER A 134 -11.81 -2.07 2.13
CA SER A 134 -10.75 -1.21 1.60
C SER A 134 -10.51 -1.36 0.09
N ILE A 135 -11.06 -2.39 -0.55
CA ILE A 135 -10.96 -2.68 -1.98
C ILE A 135 -12.38 -3.03 -2.44
N ARG A 136 -13.26 -2.03 -2.53
CA ARG A 136 -14.68 -2.22 -2.84
C ARG A 136 -14.88 -2.95 -4.17
N GLY A 137 -15.01 -4.29 -4.14
CA GLY A 137 -15.25 -5.14 -5.30
C GLY A 137 -14.52 -6.49 -5.39
N SER A 138 -13.79 -6.96 -4.38
CA SER A 138 -13.25 -8.33 -4.39
C SER A 138 -14.37 -9.36 -4.16
N ASN A 139 -14.77 -10.09 -5.21
CA ASN A 139 -15.66 -11.25 -5.07
C ASN A 139 -14.86 -12.45 -4.48
N LEU A 140 -14.60 -12.40 -3.18
CA LEU A 140 -14.13 -13.56 -2.39
C LEU A 140 -15.29 -14.35 -1.78
N ASN A 141 -16.49 -13.77 -1.81
CA ASN A 141 -17.74 -14.41 -1.39
C ASN A 141 -18.02 -15.68 -2.22
N GLY A 142 -17.97 -16.86 -1.58
CA GLY A 142 -18.24 -18.16 -2.19
C GLY A 142 -17.01 -19.02 -2.53
N LYS A 143 -15.78 -18.55 -2.26
CA LYS A 143 -14.54 -19.33 -2.47
C LYS A 143 -14.19 -20.20 -1.26
N MET A 144 -13.52 -21.32 -1.51
CA MET A 144 -13.06 -22.22 -0.44
C MET A 144 -11.95 -21.56 0.38
N SER A 145 -11.87 -21.85 1.69
CA SER A 145 -10.85 -21.29 2.61
C SER A 145 -9.42 -21.40 2.06
N SER A 146 -9.06 -22.51 1.42
CA SER A 146 -7.75 -22.72 0.77
C SER A 146 -7.51 -21.78 -0.41
N GLU A 147 -8.52 -21.54 -1.26
CA GLU A 147 -8.41 -20.63 -2.40
C GLU A 147 -8.20 -19.18 -1.94
N ILE A 148 -8.74 -18.79 -0.79
CA ILE A 148 -8.54 -17.47 -0.20
C ILE A 148 -7.07 -17.29 0.21
N TRP A 149 -6.45 -18.32 0.81
CA TRP A 149 -5.03 -18.29 1.13
C TRP A 149 -4.16 -18.12 -0.12
N ASP A 150 -4.43 -18.89 -1.17
CA ASP A 150 -3.68 -18.82 -2.43
C ASP A 150 -3.80 -17.43 -3.09
N ILE A 151 -5.00 -16.84 -3.07
CA ILE A 151 -5.24 -15.49 -3.62
C ILE A 151 -4.45 -14.44 -2.84
N LEU A 152 -4.47 -14.50 -1.51
CA LEU A 152 -3.75 -13.57 -0.66
C LEU A 152 -2.24 -13.73 -0.80
N GLU A 153 -1.74 -14.97 -0.84
CA GLU A 153 -0.32 -15.25 -1.04
C GLU A 153 0.15 -14.72 -2.39
N HIS A 154 -0.59 -15.01 -3.46
CA HIS A 154 -0.26 -14.52 -4.80
C HIS A 154 -0.31 -12.98 -4.88
N ALA A 155 -1.31 -12.33 -4.26
CA ALA A 155 -1.41 -10.88 -4.24
C ALA A 155 -0.23 -10.22 -3.51
N PHE A 156 0.17 -10.75 -2.36
CA PHE A 156 1.32 -10.23 -1.62
C PHE A 156 2.65 -10.59 -2.25
N GLU A 157 2.79 -11.75 -2.89
CA GLU A 157 3.96 -12.10 -3.69
C GLU A 157 4.15 -11.08 -4.81
N ARG A 158 3.10 -10.84 -5.61
CA ARG A 158 3.12 -9.89 -6.71
C ARG A 158 3.40 -8.47 -6.23
N GLY A 159 2.77 -8.04 -5.14
CA GLY A 159 3.02 -6.74 -4.54
C GLY A 159 4.45 -6.60 -4.02
N SER A 160 5.05 -7.67 -3.49
CA SER A 160 6.44 -7.66 -3.03
C SER A 160 7.44 -7.71 -4.19
N SER A 161 7.13 -8.38 -5.30
CA SER A 161 8.00 -8.41 -6.48
C SER A 161 7.98 -7.09 -7.23
N ALA A 162 6.82 -6.42 -7.31
CA ALA A 162 6.68 -5.14 -8.00
C ALA A 162 7.63 -4.07 -7.43
N PHE A 163 7.74 -3.98 -6.10
CA PHE A 163 8.64 -3.01 -5.44
C PHE A 163 10.13 -3.21 -5.71
N ARG A 164 10.53 -4.41 -6.15
CA ARG A 164 11.91 -4.77 -6.50
C ARG A 164 12.23 -4.58 -7.97
N GLU A 165 11.21 -4.35 -8.79
CA GLU A 165 11.32 -4.34 -10.23
C GLU A 165 11.59 -2.91 -10.70
N PRO A 166 12.82 -2.59 -11.18
CA PRO A 166 13.20 -1.19 -11.46
C PRO A 166 12.40 -0.53 -12.57
N HIS A 167 11.74 -1.32 -13.42
CA HIS A 167 10.86 -0.81 -14.48
C HIS A 167 9.43 -0.55 -14.01
N GLU A 168 9.01 -1.07 -12.85
CA GLU A 168 7.70 -0.79 -12.24
C GLU A 168 7.81 0.27 -11.14
N PHE A 169 8.87 0.22 -10.31
CA PHE A 169 9.06 1.13 -9.18
C PHE A 169 10.48 1.72 -9.14
N GLY A 170 10.54 3.04 -8.93
CA GLY A 170 11.78 3.78 -8.71
C GLY A 170 11.68 4.69 -7.49
N TYR A 171 12.76 4.80 -6.74
CA TYR A 171 12.84 5.59 -5.52
C TYR A 171 13.94 6.64 -5.63
N TYR A 172 13.63 7.85 -5.20
CA TYR A 172 14.56 8.98 -5.27
C TYR A 172 14.78 9.56 -3.88
N LEU A 173 16.05 9.75 -3.53
CA LEU A 173 16.45 10.47 -2.33
C LEU A 173 16.72 11.93 -2.69
N VAL A 174 15.97 12.82 -2.06
CA VAL A 174 16.19 14.27 -2.19
C VAL A 174 16.98 14.72 -0.96
N VAL A 175 18.19 15.23 -1.17
CA VAL A 175 19.08 15.66 -0.10
C VAL A 175 19.76 16.99 -0.44
N GLU A 176 19.96 17.82 0.58
CA GLU A 176 20.81 18.99 0.47
C GLU A 176 22.27 18.58 0.71
N PRO A 177 23.16 18.70 -0.31
CA PRO A 177 24.51 18.15 -0.23
C PRO A 177 25.43 18.92 0.74
N ASN A 178 25.07 20.17 1.06
CA ASN A 178 25.89 21.05 1.90
C ASN A 178 25.80 20.72 3.40
N ASN A 179 24.86 19.85 3.80
CA ASN A 179 24.66 19.47 5.19
C ASN A 179 25.07 18.01 5.42
N PRO A 180 26.21 17.73 6.06
CA PRO A 180 26.71 16.35 6.23
C PRO A 180 25.77 15.47 7.07
N ALA A 181 24.99 16.05 7.99
CA ALA A 181 24.02 15.30 8.78
C ALA A 181 22.84 14.80 7.93
N LEU A 182 22.41 15.60 6.94
CA LEU A 182 21.36 15.21 6.00
C LEU A 182 21.85 14.13 5.03
N VAL A 183 23.10 14.25 4.56
CA VAL A 183 23.74 13.22 3.72
C VAL A 183 23.83 11.88 4.47
N SER A 184 24.29 11.89 5.73
CA SER A 184 24.34 10.68 6.57
C SER A 184 22.97 10.05 6.78
N SER A 185 21.95 10.89 7.03
CA SER A 185 20.56 10.42 7.17
C SER A 185 20.02 9.81 5.88
N ALA A 186 20.30 10.43 4.72
CA ALA A 186 19.89 9.92 3.41
C ALA A 186 20.53 8.56 3.12
N LEU A 187 21.83 8.39 3.41
CA LEU A 187 22.51 7.10 3.25
C LEU A 187 21.95 6.02 4.17
N ARG A 188 21.58 6.37 5.40
CA ARG A 188 20.87 5.44 6.30
C ARG A 188 19.53 5.01 5.70
N TYR A 189 18.74 5.96 5.18
CA TYR A 189 17.46 5.65 4.56
C TYR A 189 17.60 4.83 3.29
N TRP A 190 18.65 5.06 2.50
CA TRP A 190 19.00 4.24 1.35
C TRP A 190 19.21 2.77 1.76
N GLY A 191 20.02 2.53 2.80
CA GLY A 191 20.23 1.17 3.33
C GLY A 191 18.93 0.54 3.84
N CYS A 192 18.09 1.31 4.53
CA CYS A 192 16.78 0.82 4.98
C CYS A 192 15.83 0.48 3.81
N ALA A 193 15.89 1.23 2.71
CA ALA A 193 15.06 0.96 1.52
C ALA A 193 15.44 -0.39 0.90
N ILE A 194 16.74 -0.65 0.70
CA ILE A 194 17.25 -1.93 0.20
C ILE A 194 16.80 -3.08 1.09
N GLN A 195 16.90 -2.92 2.42
CA GLN A 195 16.45 -3.94 3.38
C GLN A 195 14.94 -4.17 3.35
N ALA A 196 14.14 -3.13 3.07
CA ALA A 196 12.70 -3.23 2.94
C ALA A 196 12.28 -3.95 1.63
N GLY A 197 13.17 -4.00 0.64
CA GLY A 197 12.96 -4.66 -0.65
C GLY A 197 12.74 -3.69 -1.81
N ALA A 198 13.27 -2.47 -1.71
CA ALA A 198 13.47 -1.57 -2.85
C ALA A 198 14.64 -2.00 -3.73
#